data_AF-A0A0N1C3T0-F1
#
_entry.id   AF-A0A0N1C3T0-F1
#
_cell.length_a   1.000
_cell.length_b   1.000
_cell.length_c   1.000
_cell.angle_alpha   90.00
_cell.angle_beta   90.00
_cell.angle_gamma   90.00
#
_symmetry.space_group_name_H-M   'P 1'
#
loop_
_entity.id
_entity.type
_entity.pdbx_description
1 polymer ?
#
loop_
_entity_poly.entity_id
_entity_poly.type
_entity_poly.pdbx_seq_one_letter_code
_entity_poly.pdbx_strand_id
1 'polypeptide(L)'
;MLTSRNPMGLLLRNLKQRAILCEEDQQAVLDLPVVIKALSANDYVIREGEDVDCCEVLVSGFAFRQLLTGDGQRQILAIHIPGDALDFQNLFLDVADHSVQMLTAGPVAFVPRAAIQRLFHKRSRFAQAVFINVLVDAAIFREWVLNLGRRDARSRMAHIICEFMLRCEMMQFNDPDNRDLPMTQEQLADATGLSAVHANRVLRDLASENLIQPHRGHISIPDWRKLRAIADFNERYLHLSQQTLSNDI
;
A
#
# COMPACT_ATOMS: atom_id res chain seq x y z
N MET A 1 12.06 -15.05 -15.52
CA MET A 1 12.80 -15.99 -14.66
C MET A 1 12.62 -15.57 -13.20
N LEU A 2 11.57 -16.05 -12.51
CA LEU A 2 11.18 -15.63 -11.14
C LEU A 2 11.55 -16.68 -10.06
N THR A 3 12.36 -17.67 -10.38
CA THR A 3 12.48 -18.93 -9.62
C THR A 3 13.55 -18.97 -8.51
N SER A 4 13.99 -17.85 -7.93
CA SER A 4 14.96 -17.92 -6.80
C SER A 4 14.79 -16.92 -5.65
N ARG A 5 13.72 -16.11 -5.61
CA ARG A 5 13.46 -15.24 -4.44
C ARG A 5 12.29 -15.80 -3.64
N ASN A 6 12.50 -15.99 -2.34
CA ASN A 6 11.45 -16.35 -1.38
C ASN A 6 10.32 -15.29 -1.46
N PRO A 7 9.05 -15.67 -1.65
CA PRO A 7 7.94 -14.73 -1.80
C PRO A 7 7.73 -13.84 -0.56
N MET A 8 8.15 -14.32 0.62
CA MET A 8 8.11 -13.57 1.87
C MET A 8 9.28 -12.60 2.04
N GLY A 9 10.28 -12.62 1.14
CA GLY A 9 11.43 -11.71 1.20
C GLY A 9 11.03 -10.24 1.09
N LEU A 10 9.95 -9.94 0.37
CA LEU A 10 9.43 -8.57 0.26
C LEU A 10 8.69 -8.13 1.52
N LEU A 11 7.90 -9.02 2.13
CA LEU A 11 7.33 -8.76 3.45
C LEU A 11 8.45 -8.51 4.46
N LEU A 12 9.46 -9.36 4.48
CA LEU A 12 10.60 -9.22 5.39
C LEU A 12 11.28 -7.86 5.21
N ARG A 13 11.49 -7.43 3.96
CA ARG A 13 12.02 -6.09 3.65
C ARG A 13 11.14 -4.99 4.21
N ASN A 14 9.83 -5.07 4.03
CA ASN A 14 8.86 -4.11 4.59
C ASN A 14 8.94 -4.07 6.13
N LEU A 15 8.91 -5.24 6.79
CA LEU A 15 8.98 -5.33 8.26
C LEU A 15 10.29 -4.79 8.83
N LYS A 16 11.42 -4.96 8.12
CA LYS A 16 12.71 -4.39 8.51
C LYS A 16 12.76 -2.86 8.45
N GLN A 17 11.85 -2.21 7.73
CA GLN A 17 11.68 -0.76 7.79
C GLN A 17 10.91 -0.33 9.06
N ARG A 18 10.22 -1.26 9.73
CA ARG A 18 9.36 -0.99 10.90
C ARG A 18 10.07 -1.30 12.22
N ALA A 19 10.87 -2.35 12.26
CA ALA A 19 11.67 -2.71 13.43
C ALA A 19 12.94 -3.45 13.02
N ILE A 20 13.98 -3.42 13.87
CA ILE A 20 15.10 -4.36 13.72
C ILE A 20 14.56 -5.77 14.03
N LEU A 21 14.78 -6.70 13.10
CA LEU A 21 14.56 -8.13 13.29
C LEU A 21 15.91 -8.84 13.39
N CYS A 22 16.11 -9.66 14.43
CA CYS A 22 17.31 -10.50 14.52
C CYS A 22 17.27 -11.61 13.45
N GLU A 23 18.40 -12.27 13.19
CA GLU A 23 18.47 -13.30 12.14
C GLU A 23 17.43 -14.41 12.32
N GLU A 24 17.17 -14.84 13.56
CA GLU A 24 16.14 -15.84 13.85
C GLU A 24 14.73 -15.36 13.51
N ASP A 25 14.39 -14.10 13.79
CA ASP A 25 13.09 -13.53 13.44
C ASP A 25 12.96 -13.37 11.93
N GLN A 26 14.04 -12.96 11.25
CA GLN A 26 14.07 -12.85 9.78
C GLN A 26 13.84 -14.22 9.15
N GLN A 27 14.52 -15.27 9.64
CA GLN A 27 14.35 -16.63 9.16
C GLN A 27 12.93 -17.14 9.43
N ALA A 28 12.37 -16.87 10.61
CA ALA A 28 11.00 -17.28 10.95
C ALA A 28 9.93 -16.66 10.03
N VAL A 29 10.14 -15.43 9.54
CA VAL A 29 9.28 -14.81 8.51
C VAL A 29 9.42 -15.52 7.16
N LEU A 30 10.64 -15.89 6.77
CA LEU A 30 10.91 -16.59 5.52
C LEU A 30 10.39 -18.02 5.51
N ASP A 31 10.28 -18.65 6.67
CA ASP A 31 9.80 -20.03 6.87
C ASP A 31 8.27 -20.12 7.05
N LEU A 32 7.55 -18.99 7.01
CA LEU A 32 6.09 -19.00 7.10
C LEU A 32 5.49 -19.87 5.97
N PRO A 33 4.51 -20.74 6.30
CA PRO A 33 3.86 -21.55 5.28
C PRO A 33 3.07 -20.64 4.35
N VAL A 34 3.34 -20.74 3.05
CA VAL A 34 2.78 -19.84 2.04
C VAL A 34 2.19 -20.61 0.87
N VAL A 35 1.01 -20.18 0.42
CA VAL A 35 0.43 -20.59 -0.86
C VAL A 35 0.43 -19.38 -1.79
N ILE A 36 1.11 -19.49 -2.93
CA ILE A 36 1.13 -18.44 -3.94
C ILE A 36 -0.02 -18.66 -4.92
N LYS A 37 -0.87 -17.66 -5.10
CA LYS A 37 -1.91 -17.65 -6.13
C LYS A 37 -1.62 -16.51 -7.10
N ALA A 38 -1.67 -16.79 -8.40
CA ALA A 38 -1.65 -15.76 -9.42
C ALA A 38 -3.06 -15.20 -9.59
N LEU A 39 -3.23 -13.90 -9.35
CA LEU A 39 -4.50 -13.21 -9.49
C LEU A 39 -4.46 -12.28 -10.72
N SER A 40 -5.61 -12.10 -11.36
CA SER A 40 -5.82 -11.16 -12.45
C SER A 40 -6.18 -9.77 -11.92
N ALA A 41 -6.10 -8.75 -12.78
CA ALA A 41 -6.65 -7.45 -12.44
C ALA A 41 -8.16 -7.57 -12.15
N ASN A 42 -8.65 -6.87 -11.13
CA ASN A 42 -10.01 -6.92 -10.58
C ASN A 42 -10.36 -8.19 -9.80
N ASP A 43 -9.46 -9.17 -9.63
CA ASP A 43 -9.71 -10.26 -8.70
C ASP A 43 -9.70 -9.73 -7.26
N TYR A 44 -10.62 -10.24 -6.44
CA TYR A 44 -10.64 -9.94 -5.01
C TYR A 44 -9.63 -10.83 -4.30
N VAL A 45 -8.84 -10.22 -3.42
CA VAL A 45 -7.98 -10.91 -2.47
C VAL A 45 -8.81 -11.35 -1.26
N ILE A 46 -9.60 -10.41 -0.74
CA ILE A 46 -10.58 -10.61 0.33
C ILE A 46 -11.75 -9.64 0.08
N ARG A 47 -12.97 -10.05 0.44
CA ARG A 47 -14.16 -9.20 0.41
C ARG A 47 -14.60 -8.82 1.81
N GLU A 48 -15.19 -7.63 1.91
CA GLU A 48 -15.89 -7.21 3.12
C GLU A 48 -16.94 -8.25 3.50
N GLY A 49 -16.96 -8.63 4.78
CA GLY A 49 -17.86 -9.64 5.33
C GLY A 49 -17.37 -11.09 5.20
N GLU A 50 -16.24 -11.36 4.54
CA GLU A 50 -15.64 -12.70 4.51
C GLU A 50 -14.91 -13.02 5.83
N ASP A 51 -14.88 -14.30 6.19
CA ASP A 51 -14.10 -14.81 7.31
C ASP A 51 -12.59 -14.70 7.00
N VAL A 52 -11.82 -14.23 7.96
CA VAL A 52 -10.39 -13.98 7.80
C VAL A 52 -9.60 -15.22 8.23
N ASP A 53 -9.24 -16.07 7.27
CA ASP A 53 -8.44 -17.28 7.53
C ASP A 53 -6.96 -17.15 7.15
N CYS A 54 -6.63 -16.12 6.35
CA CYS A 54 -5.28 -15.86 5.86
C CYS A 54 -4.89 -14.40 6.09
N CYS A 55 -3.57 -14.15 6.06
CA CYS A 55 -3.01 -12.83 5.83
C CYS A 55 -2.28 -12.88 4.50
N GLU A 56 -2.59 -11.94 3.61
CA GLU A 56 -2.03 -11.89 2.28
C GLU A 56 -0.87 -10.90 2.19
N VAL A 57 0.11 -11.24 1.37
CA VAL A 57 1.23 -10.37 1.01
C VAL A 57 1.26 -10.21 -0.49
N LEU A 58 1.29 -8.97 -0.96
CA LEU A 58 1.42 -8.68 -2.38
C LEU A 58 2.85 -8.98 -2.85
N VAL A 59 3.02 -9.95 -3.74
CA VAL A 59 4.36 -10.37 -4.20
C VAL A 59 4.80 -9.54 -5.41
N SER A 60 3.87 -9.23 -6.32
CA SER A 60 4.11 -8.26 -7.40
C SER A 60 2.80 -7.69 -7.94
N GLY A 61 2.89 -6.61 -8.70
CA GLY A 61 1.72 -5.87 -9.15
C GLY A 61 1.25 -4.88 -8.09
N PHE A 62 -0.01 -4.46 -8.20
CA PHE A 62 -0.61 -3.50 -7.29
C PHE A 62 -2.00 -3.99 -6.88
N ALA A 63 -2.43 -3.60 -5.69
CA ALA A 63 -3.78 -3.81 -5.20
C ALA A 63 -4.31 -2.52 -4.58
N PHE A 64 -5.59 -2.43 -4.32
CA PHE A 64 -6.18 -1.33 -3.59
C PHE A 64 -7.21 -1.84 -2.59
N ARG A 65 -7.32 -1.10 -1.50
CA ARG A 65 -8.34 -1.29 -0.48
C ARG A 65 -9.53 -0.40 -0.78
N GLN A 66 -10.74 -0.92 -0.60
CA GLN A 66 -11.96 -0.19 -0.85
C GLN A 66 -13.07 -0.50 0.16
N LEU A 67 -13.97 0.46 0.27
CA LEU A 67 -15.31 0.29 0.82
C LEU A 67 -16.34 0.67 -0.24
N LEU A 68 -17.52 0.07 -0.15
CA LEU A 68 -18.68 0.44 -0.93
C LEU A 68 -19.72 1.09 -0.03
N THR A 69 -20.38 2.13 -0.51
CA THR A 69 -21.60 2.63 0.12
C THR A 69 -22.76 1.65 -0.09
N GLY A 70 -23.88 1.83 0.61
CA GLY A 70 -25.07 0.99 0.43
C GLY A 70 -25.69 1.05 -0.98
N ASP A 71 -25.41 2.11 -1.74
CA ASP A 71 -25.76 2.26 -3.15
C ASP A 71 -24.64 1.84 -4.12
N GLY A 72 -23.56 1.24 -3.61
CA GLY A 72 -22.48 0.64 -4.40
C GLY A 72 -21.42 1.62 -4.90
N GLN A 73 -21.40 2.87 -4.41
CA GLN A 73 -20.33 3.81 -4.74
C GLN A 73 -19.04 3.41 -4.05
N ARG A 74 -17.96 3.35 -4.84
CA ARG A 74 -16.64 2.93 -4.36
C ARG A 74 -15.86 4.10 -3.80
N GLN A 75 -15.26 3.90 -2.63
CA GLN A 75 -14.20 4.74 -2.11
C GLN A 75 -12.94 3.87 -1.98
N ILE A 76 -11.89 4.23 -2.72
CA ILE A 76 -10.56 3.64 -2.50
C ILE A 76 -9.94 4.31 -1.27
N LEU A 77 -9.36 3.51 -0.38
CA LEU A 77 -8.84 3.94 0.93
C LEU A 77 -7.33 3.79 1.05
N ALA A 78 -6.74 2.92 0.25
CA ALA A 78 -5.30 2.72 0.18
C ALA A 78 -4.92 2.06 -1.15
N ILE A 79 -3.69 2.32 -1.59
CA ILE A 79 -3.04 1.57 -2.66
C ILE A 79 -1.95 0.72 -2.01
N HIS A 80 -1.87 -0.54 -2.40
CA HIS A 80 -0.89 -1.51 -1.91
C HIS A 80 0.17 -1.76 -2.98
N ILE A 81 1.42 -1.77 -2.53
CA ILE A 81 2.60 -2.05 -3.33
C ILE A 81 3.21 -3.40 -2.93
N PRO A 82 4.07 -4.01 -3.76
CA PRO A 82 4.63 -5.29 -3.40
C PRO A 82 5.43 -5.24 -2.09
N GLY A 83 5.29 -6.28 -1.27
CA GLY A 83 5.82 -6.36 0.10
C GLY A 83 4.87 -5.82 1.17
N ASP A 84 3.79 -5.14 0.81
CA ASP A 84 2.72 -4.81 1.75
C ASP A 84 2.00 -6.08 2.19
N ALA A 85 1.76 -6.19 3.49
CA ALA A 85 0.72 -7.07 4.00
C ALA A 85 -0.62 -6.40 3.71
N LEU A 86 -1.50 -7.11 3.01
CA LEU A 86 -2.77 -6.56 2.57
C LEU A 86 -3.77 -6.46 3.73
N ASP A 87 -3.63 -7.35 4.72
CA ASP A 87 -4.62 -7.47 5.79
C ASP A 87 -4.08 -7.82 7.19
N PHE A 88 -2.98 -7.18 7.62
CA PHE A 88 -2.57 -7.27 9.03
C PHE A 88 -3.55 -6.61 10.00
N GLN A 89 -4.42 -5.73 9.51
CA GLN A 89 -5.43 -5.06 10.31
C GLN A 89 -6.49 -6.04 10.81
N ASN A 90 -6.79 -7.08 10.01
CA ASN A 90 -7.67 -8.17 10.42
C ASN A 90 -6.95 -9.36 11.07
N LEU A 91 -5.65 -9.26 11.41
CA LEU A 91 -4.90 -10.39 12.00
C LEU A 91 -5.57 -10.98 13.26
N PHE A 92 -6.28 -10.16 14.03
CA PHE A 92 -7.01 -10.54 15.24
C PHE A 92 -8.52 -10.22 15.16
N LEU A 93 -9.03 -9.96 13.95
CA LEU A 93 -10.46 -9.79 13.68
C LEU A 93 -10.94 -11.01 12.90
N ASP A 94 -12.19 -11.41 13.12
CA ASP A 94 -12.72 -12.62 12.50
C ASP A 94 -13.36 -12.36 11.13
N VAL A 95 -13.86 -11.15 10.91
CA VAL A 95 -14.58 -10.76 9.70
C VAL A 95 -13.90 -9.53 9.11
N ALA A 96 -13.67 -9.54 7.80
CA ALA A 96 -13.08 -8.41 7.09
C ALA A 96 -14.04 -7.23 7.05
N ASP A 97 -13.55 -6.05 7.45
CA ASP A 97 -14.31 -4.79 7.43
C ASP A 97 -14.10 -3.98 6.13
N HIS A 98 -13.39 -4.53 5.15
CA HIS A 98 -13.13 -3.91 3.86
C HIS A 98 -12.85 -4.97 2.79
N SER A 99 -12.82 -4.54 1.52
CA SER A 99 -12.36 -5.40 0.43
C SER A 99 -10.97 -4.99 -0.04
N VAL A 100 -10.16 -5.97 -0.45
CA VAL A 100 -8.90 -5.74 -1.19
C VAL A 100 -9.03 -6.35 -2.57
N GLN A 101 -8.76 -5.55 -3.59
CA GLN A 101 -8.87 -5.96 -5.00
C GLN A 101 -7.56 -5.69 -5.75
N MET A 102 -7.19 -6.59 -6.65
CA MET A 102 -6.01 -6.43 -7.49
C MET A 102 -6.22 -5.31 -8.51
N LEU A 103 -5.29 -4.36 -8.55
CA LEU A 103 -5.23 -3.29 -9.54
C LEU A 103 -4.59 -3.78 -10.85
N THR A 104 -3.56 -4.61 -10.72
CA THR A 104 -2.88 -5.27 -11.84
C THR A 104 -2.80 -6.77 -11.60
N ALA A 105 -2.62 -7.57 -12.64
CA ALA A 105 -2.35 -8.99 -12.45
C ALA A 105 -1.02 -9.21 -11.68
N GLY A 106 -0.97 -10.22 -10.82
CA GLY A 106 0.23 -10.56 -10.07
C GLY A 106 0.03 -11.68 -9.04
N PRO A 107 1.11 -12.35 -8.63
CA PRO A 107 1.12 -13.25 -7.49
C PRO A 107 0.82 -12.55 -6.16
N VAL A 108 0.00 -13.22 -5.35
CA VAL A 108 -0.27 -12.91 -3.94
C VAL A 108 0.07 -14.14 -3.11
N ALA A 109 0.76 -13.90 -1.99
CA ALA A 109 1.13 -14.92 -1.01
C ALA A 109 0.08 -14.98 0.09
N PHE A 110 -0.59 -16.13 0.23
CA PHE A 110 -1.57 -16.40 1.27
C PHE A 110 -0.88 -17.16 2.40
N VAL A 111 -0.81 -16.55 3.58
CA VAL A 111 -0.24 -17.15 4.79
C VAL A 111 -1.36 -17.44 5.78
N PRO A 112 -1.51 -18.66 6.32
CA PRO A 112 -2.54 -18.96 7.30
C PRO A 112 -2.48 -17.99 8.50
N ARG A 113 -3.62 -17.38 8.86
CA ARG A 113 -3.75 -16.41 9.98
C ARG A 113 -3.14 -16.97 11.26
N ALA A 114 -3.45 -18.24 11.57
CA ALA A 114 -2.93 -18.93 12.74
C ALA A 114 -1.39 -19.06 12.75
N ALA A 115 -0.73 -19.12 11.60
CA ALA A 115 0.74 -19.16 11.53
C ALA A 115 1.35 -17.79 11.89
N ILE A 116 0.78 -16.71 11.36
CA ILE A 116 1.19 -15.34 11.73
C ILE A 116 0.93 -15.09 13.22
N GLN A 117 -0.24 -15.44 13.74
CA GLN A 117 -0.58 -15.29 15.15
C GLN A 117 0.40 -16.06 16.06
N ARG A 118 0.74 -17.31 15.73
CA ARG A 118 1.75 -18.08 16.48
C ARG A 118 3.10 -17.39 16.46
N LEU A 119 3.53 -16.83 15.32
CA LEU A 119 4.79 -16.11 15.24
C LEU A 119 4.75 -14.82 16.06
N PHE A 120 3.64 -14.07 15.98
CA PHE A 120 3.36 -12.88 16.77
C PHE A 120 3.47 -13.15 18.27
N HIS A 121 2.86 -14.22 18.78
CA HIS A 121 2.95 -14.57 20.19
C HIS A 121 4.34 -15.07 20.63
N LYS A 122 5.13 -15.66 19.72
CA LYS A 122 6.45 -16.23 20.05
C LYS A 122 7.61 -15.26 19.93
N ARG A 123 7.53 -14.27 19.03
CA ARG A 123 8.65 -13.39 18.66
C ARG A 123 8.26 -11.93 18.84
N SER A 124 8.67 -11.33 19.96
CA SER A 124 8.29 -9.96 20.34
C SER A 124 8.70 -8.90 19.32
N ARG A 125 9.86 -9.05 18.66
CA ARG A 125 10.32 -8.10 17.64
C ARG A 125 9.51 -8.19 16.35
N PHE A 126 9.09 -9.39 15.97
CA PHE A 126 8.14 -9.58 14.87
C PHE A 126 6.78 -8.95 15.22
N ALA A 127 6.26 -9.21 16.42
CA ALA A 127 5.03 -8.59 16.90
C ALA A 127 5.09 -7.06 16.90
N GLN A 128 6.21 -6.49 17.35
CA GLN A 128 6.47 -5.06 17.29
C GLN A 128 6.48 -4.54 15.84
N ALA A 129 7.13 -5.24 14.91
CA ALA A 129 7.16 -4.85 13.50
C ALA A 129 5.76 -4.88 12.86
N VAL A 130 4.95 -5.91 13.16
CA VAL A 130 3.55 -6.01 12.73
C VAL A 130 2.72 -4.86 13.33
N PHE A 131 2.84 -4.60 14.62
CA PHE A 131 2.11 -3.53 15.29
C PHE A 131 2.46 -2.15 14.74
N ILE A 132 3.76 -1.89 14.51
CA ILE A 132 4.21 -0.65 13.87
C ILE A 132 3.67 -0.55 12.44
N ASN A 133 3.66 -1.64 11.67
CA ASN A 133 3.08 -1.64 10.33
C ASN A 133 1.59 -1.22 10.36
N VAL A 134 0.79 -1.79 11.28
CA VAL A 134 -0.62 -1.40 11.49
C VAL A 134 -0.76 0.07 11.92
N LEU A 135 0.12 0.58 12.79
CA LEU A 135 0.11 1.99 13.19
C LEU A 135 0.42 2.94 12.03
N VAL A 136 1.33 2.55 11.13
CA VAL A 136 1.65 3.31 9.91
C VAL A 136 0.48 3.31 8.95
N ASP A 137 -0.16 2.16 8.73
CA ASP A 137 -1.38 2.09 7.92
C ASP A 137 -2.48 3.01 8.48
N ALA A 138 -2.67 3.01 9.81
CA ALA A 138 -3.62 3.91 10.45
C ALA A 138 -3.22 5.39 10.31
N ALA A 139 -1.92 5.71 10.22
CA ALA A 139 -1.45 7.07 9.95
C ALA A 139 -1.69 7.49 8.49
N ILE A 140 -1.47 6.59 7.53
CA ILE A 140 -1.84 6.77 6.13
C ILE A 140 -3.35 7.03 6.02
N PHE A 141 -4.17 6.21 6.68
CA PHE A 141 -5.61 6.38 6.66
C PHE A 141 -6.06 7.75 7.21
N ARG A 142 -5.48 8.22 8.33
CA ARG A 142 -5.76 9.57 8.87
C ARG A 142 -5.37 10.67 7.89
N GLU A 143 -4.26 10.51 7.17
CA GLU A 143 -3.84 11.46 6.14
C GLU A 143 -4.82 11.47 4.96
N TRP A 144 -5.31 10.30 4.53
CA TRP A 144 -6.35 10.20 3.50
C TRP A 144 -7.67 10.86 3.94
N VAL A 145 -8.07 10.73 5.21
CA VAL A 145 -9.23 11.44 5.76
C VAL A 145 -9.05 12.96 5.70
N LEU A 146 -7.88 13.48 6.09
CA LEU A 146 -7.56 14.91 5.93
C LEU A 146 -7.61 15.33 4.46
N ASN A 147 -7.06 14.49 3.59
CA ASN A 147 -6.98 14.73 2.15
C ASN A 147 -8.38 14.86 1.51
N LEU A 148 -9.29 13.96 1.87
CA LEU A 148 -10.68 13.98 1.40
C LEU A 148 -11.48 15.14 2.02
N GLY A 149 -11.25 15.43 3.31
CA GLY A 149 -12.06 16.40 4.05
C GLY A 149 -11.67 17.86 3.82
N ARG A 150 -10.38 18.15 3.59
CA ARG A 150 -9.87 19.54 3.65
C ARG A 150 -9.00 19.99 2.48
N ARG A 151 -8.35 19.08 1.74
CA ARG A 151 -7.59 19.47 0.54
C ARG A 151 -8.52 19.71 -0.64
N ASP A 152 -8.22 20.73 -1.43
CA ASP A 152 -8.88 20.95 -2.70
C ASP A 152 -8.57 19.80 -3.68
N ALA A 153 -9.32 19.71 -4.77
CA ALA A 153 -9.22 18.59 -5.70
C ALA A 153 -7.81 18.42 -6.30
N ARG A 154 -7.09 19.53 -6.49
CA ARG A 154 -5.77 19.54 -7.12
C ARG A 154 -4.70 19.08 -6.14
N SER A 155 -4.68 19.64 -4.94
CA SER A 155 -3.81 19.20 -3.85
C SER A 155 -4.08 17.73 -3.51
N ARG A 156 -5.35 17.32 -3.51
CA ARG A 156 -5.75 15.94 -3.21
C ARG A 156 -5.21 14.92 -4.21
N MET A 157 -5.36 15.20 -5.50
CA MET A 157 -4.80 14.38 -6.58
C MET A 157 -3.28 14.34 -6.53
N ALA A 158 -2.63 15.50 -6.36
CA ALA A 158 -1.18 15.58 -6.27
C ALA A 158 -0.65 14.81 -5.04
N HIS A 159 -1.36 14.83 -3.91
CA HIS A 159 -1.00 14.12 -2.69
C HIS A 159 -0.97 12.61 -2.87
N ILE A 160 -2.02 12.02 -3.45
CA ILE A 160 -2.04 10.56 -3.66
C ILE A 160 -0.93 10.11 -4.62
N ILE A 161 -0.60 10.93 -5.64
CA ILE A 161 0.51 10.68 -6.56
C ILE A 161 1.84 10.75 -5.81
N CYS A 162 2.05 11.77 -4.97
CA CYS A 162 3.26 11.89 -4.16
C CYS A 162 3.43 10.70 -3.20
N GLU A 163 2.38 10.32 -2.47
CA GLU A 163 2.42 9.18 -1.54
C GLU A 163 2.83 7.90 -2.27
N PHE A 164 2.10 7.59 -3.35
CA PHE A 164 2.31 6.37 -4.12
C PHE A 164 3.74 6.30 -4.67
N MET A 165 4.25 7.38 -5.25
CA MET A 165 5.61 7.40 -5.81
C MET A 165 6.68 7.21 -4.77
N LEU A 166 6.55 7.88 -3.62
CA LEU A 166 7.53 7.76 -2.55
C LEU A 166 7.54 6.35 -1.96
N ARG A 167 6.38 5.72 -1.78
CA ARG A 167 6.28 4.33 -1.31
C ARG A 167 6.92 3.34 -2.29
N CYS A 168 6.68 3.51 -3.59
CA CYS A 168 7.30 2.68 -4.63
C CYS A 168 8.83 2.80 -4.66
N GLU A 169 9.36 4.03 -4.53
CA GLU A 169 10.80 4.31 -4.50
C GLU A 169 11.49 3.57 -3.34
N MET A 170 10.90 3.61 -2.15
CA MET A 170 11.47 3.00 -0.96
C MET A 170 11.61 1.48 -1.01
N MET A 171 10.65 0.83 -1.66
CA MET A 171 10.68 -0.61 -1.82
C MET A 171 11.52 -1.04 -3.05
N GLN A 172 12.12 -0.08 -3.77
CA GLN A 172 12.89 -0.27 -5.00
C GLN A 172 12.11 -1.05 -6.06
N PHE A 173 10.79 -0.83 -6.15
CA PHE A 173 9.95 -1.49 -7.15
C PHE A 173 9.96 -0.82 -8.51
N ASN A 174 10.46 0.42 -8.57
CA ASN A 174 10.50 1.20 -9.78
C ASN A 174 11.95 1.57 -10.11
N ASP A 175 12.30 1.41 -11.39
CA ASP A 175 13.37 2.21 -11.98
C ASP A 175 13.03 3.69 -11.72
N PRO A 176 13.96 4.54 -11.26
CA PRO A 176 13.73 5.98 -11.13
C PRO A 176 13.06 6.62 -12.34
N ASP A 177 13.31 6.05 -13.53
CA ASP A 177 12.80 6.51 -14.83
C ASP A 177 11.42 5.92 -15.19
N ASN A 178 10.93 4.90 -14.48
CA ASN A 178 9.65 4.24 -14.77
C ASN A 178 8.75 4.16 -13.54
N ARG A 179 7.91 5.20 -13.41
CA ARG A 179 6.95 5.39 -12.31
C ARG A 179 5.56 4.91 -12.73
N ASP A 180 5.35 3.61 -12.69
CA ASP A 180 4.07 2.96 -13.01
C ASP A 180 2.98 3.48 -12.06
N LEU A 181 1.97 4.19 -12.58
CA LEU A 181 0.74 4.51 -11.84
C LEU A 181 -0.40 3.77 -12.54
N PRO A 182 -0.63 2.49 -12.22
CA PRO A 182 -1.54 1.63 -12.97
C PRO A 182 -3.00 1.84 -12.55
N MET A 183 -3.40 3.09 -12.33
CA MET A 183 -4.77 3.44 -11.98
C MET A 183 -5.46 4.11 -13.16
N THR A 184 -6.71 3.73 -13.41
CA THR A 184 -7.57 4.44 -14.34
C THR A 184 -7.99 5.78 -13.75
N GLN A 185 -8.50 6.68 -14.61
CA GLN A 185 -9.06 7.95 -14.15
C GLN A 185 -10.25 7.75 -13.21
N GLU A 186 -11.02 6.68 -13.41
CA GLU A 186 -12.13 6.31 -12.52
C GLU A 186 -11.61 5.90 -11.15
N GLN A 187 -10.58 5.04 -11.08
CA GLN A 187 -9.98 4.64 -9.81
C GLN A 187 -9.32 5.82 -9.08
N LEU A 188 -8.69 6.73 -9.82
CA LEU A 188 -8.18 7.98 -9.23
C LEU A 188 -9.33 8.87 -8.74
N ALA A 189 -10.47 8.90 -9.42
CA ALA A 189 -11.66 9.60 -8.96
C ALA A 189 -12.19 9.00 -7.66
N ASP A 190 -12.27 7.66 -7.57
CA ASP A 190 -12.71 6.95 -6.36
C ASP A 190 -11.74 7.18 -5.20
N ALA A 191 -10.42 7.16 -5.44
CA ALA A 191 -9.42 7.43 -4.41
C ALA A 191 -9.48 8.87 -3.91
N THR A 192 -9.89 9.80 -4.76
CA THR A 192 -9.98 11.22 -4.43
C THR A 192 -11.38 11.68 -4.07
N GLY A 193 -12.40 10.82 -4.08
CA GLY A 193 -13.79 11.22 -3.85
C GLY A 193 -14.27 12.31 -4.84
N LEU A 194 -13.75 12.29 -6.07
CA LEU A 194 -14.12 13.20 -7.16
C LEU A 194 -15.03 12.46 -8.15
N SER A 195 -15.80 13.21 -8.95
CA SER A 195 -16.38 12.60 -10.15
C SER A 195 -15.28 12.31 -11.19
N ALA A 196 -15.46 11.28 -12.02
CA ALA A 196 -14.51 10.95 -13.09
C ALA A 196 -14.20 12.14 -14.02
N VAL A 197 -15.21 12.97 -14.32
CA VAL A 197 -15.04 14.19 -15.14
C VAL A 197 -14.18 15.23 -14.43
N HIS A 198 -14.36 15.41 -13.11
CA HIS A 198 -13.57 16.34 -12.32
C HIS A 198 -12.13 15.83 -12.15
N ALA A 199 -11.93 14.54 -11.85
CA ALA A 199 -10.61 13.92 -11.76
C ALA A 199 -9.83 14.07 -13.07
N ASN A 200 -10.47 13.84 -14.22
CA ASN A 200 -9.87 14.05 -15.53
C ASN A 200 -9.45 15.51 -15.76
N ARG A 201 -10.28 16.48 -15.35
CA ARG A 201 -9.93 17.91 -15.43
C ARG A 201 -8.70 18.22 -14.59
N VAL A 202 -8.67 17.78 -13.34
CA VAL A 202 -7.53 18.00 -12.43
C VAL A 202 -6.24 17.39 -13.00
N LEU A 203 -6.28 16.18 -13.53
CA LEU A 203 -5.12 15.54 -14.16
C LEU A 203 -4.64 16.34 -15.38
N ARG A 204 -5.55 16.87 -16.20
CA ARG A 204 -5.18 17.74 -17.33
C ARG A 204 -4.56 19.05 -16.86
N ASP A 205 -5.09 19.66 -15.80
CA ASP A 205 -4.56 20.91 -15.25
C ASP A 205 -3.13 20.70 -14.70
N LEU A 206 -2.92 19.63 -13.92
CA LEU A 206 -1.59 19.22 -13.45
C LEU A 206 -0.62 18.97 -14.61
N ALA A 207 -1.08 18.32 -15.69
CA ALA A 207 -0.26 18.06 -16.87
C ALA A 207 0.09 19.35 -17.62
N SER A 208 -0.88 20.27 -17.78
CA SER A 208 -0.67 21.55 -18.47
C SER A 208 0.35 22.46 -17.79
N GLU A 209 0.48 22.34 -16.46
CA GLU A 209 1.49 23.03 -15.66
C GLU A 209 2.85 22.31 -15.57
N ASN A 210 3.02 21.22 -16.33
CA ASN A 210 4.21 20.36 -16.35
C ASN A 210 4.55 19.76 -14.98
N LEU A 211 3.54 19.51 -14.14
CA LEU A 211 3.72 18.87 -12.83
C LEU A 211 3.71 17.36 -12.91
N ILE A 212 2.96 16.84 -13.88
CA ILE A 212 2.92 15.44 -14.25
C ILE A 212 2.97 15.33 -15.77
N GLN A 213 3.49 14.21 -16.27
CA GLN A 213 3.40 13.84 -17.67
C GLN A 213 2.83 12.41 -17.74
N PRO A 214 1.52 12.27 -18.00
CA PRO A 214 0.91 10.97 -18.10
C PRO A 214 1.34 10.28 -19.40
N HIS A 215 1.80 9.05 -19.26
CA HIS A 215 2.06 8.11 -20.34
C HIS A 215 1.10 6.92 -20.20
N ARG A 216 1.11 6.00 -21.17
CA ARG A 216 0.29 4.79 -21.08
C ARG A 216 0.79 3.92 -19.91
N GLY A 217 0.11 3.96 -18.77
CA GLY A 217 0.41 3.14 -17.58
C GLY A 217 1.47 3.73 -16.63
N HIS A 218 2.08 4.87 -16.97
CA HIS A 218 3.16 5.50 -16.20
C HIS A 218 2.93 7.00 -16.08
N ILE A 219 3.52 7.64 -15.07
CA ILE A 219 3.44 9.09 -14.88
C ILE A 219 4.80 9.64 -14.47
N SER A 220 5.36 10.51 -15.31
CA SER A 220 6.61 11.19 -15.00
C SER A 220 6.31 12.44 -14.19
N ILE A 221 7.21 12.80 -13.27
CA ILE A 221 7.05 13.98 -12.40
C ILE A 221 8.25 14.90 -12.65
N PRO A 222 8.13 15.88 -13.56
CA PRO A 222 9.26 16.72 -13.97
C PRO A 222 9.82 17.60 -12.84
N ASP A 223 8.95 18.05 -11.93
CA ASP A 223 9.35 18.86 -10.76
C ASP A 223 8.68 18.30 -9.50
N TRP A 224 9.38 17.35 -8.86
CA TRP A 224 8.94 16.71 -7.61
C TRP A 224 8.68 17.73 -6.51
N ARG A 225 9.52 18.77 -6.39
CA ARG A 225 9.43 19.77 -5.34
C ARG A 225 8.17 20.62 -5.52
N LYS A 226 7.86 21.03 -6.75
CA LYS A 226 6.66 21.80 -7.06
C LYS A 226 5.40 20.96 -6.85
N LEU A 227 5.38 19.70 -7.32
CA LEU A 227 4.27 18.78 -7.07
C LEU A 227 4.03 18.58 -5.57
N ARG A 228 5.09 18.34 -4.79
CA ARG A 228 5.03 18.17 -3.33
C ARG A 228 4.46 19.40 -2.62
N ALA A 229 4.84 20.60 -3.05
CA ALA A 229 4.32 21.84 -2.48
C ALA A 229 2.82 22.02 -2.74
N ILE A 230 2.37 21.70 -3.96
CA ILE A 230 0.95 21.76 -4.34
C ILE A 230 0.14 20.71 -3.60
N ALA A 231 0.71 19.52 -3.45
CA ALA A 231 0.10 18.40 -2.73
C ALA A 231 -0.03 18.65 -1.22
N ASP A 232 0.60 19.71 -0.70
CA ASP A 232 0.79 19.89 0.75
C ASP A 232 1.32 18.59 1.39
N PHE A 233 2.29 17.96 0.72
CA PHE A 233 2.71 16.60 1.03
C PHE A 233 3.87 16.57 2.02
N ASN A 234 3.60 15.94 3.17
CA ASN A 234 4.55 15.71 4.24
C ASN A 234 4.62 14.22 4.57
N GLU A 235 5.74 13.57 4.22
CA GLU A 235 5.94 12.12 4.39
C GLU A 235 6.01 11.61 5.85
N ARG A 236 5.93 12.49 6.86
CA ARG A 236 6.08 12.10 8.28
C ARG A 236 5.14 10.97 8.70
N TYR A 237 3.91 10.98 8.20
CA TYR A 237 2.91 9.95 8.52
C TYR A 237 3.26 8.56 7.95
N LEU A 238 4.20 8.48 7.00
CA LEU A 238 4.66 7.20 6.44
C LEU A 238 5.71 6.51 7.34
N HIS A 239 6.30 7.25 8.29
CA HIS A 239 7.32 6.76 9.23
C HIS A 239 8.48 6.01 8.54
N LEU A 240 9.06 6.64 7.51
CA LEU A 240 10.04 6.02 6.60
C LEU A 240 11.41 5.74 7.23
N SER A 241 11.71 6.41 8.34
CA SER A 241 12.94 6.25 9.12
C SER A 241 12.58 6.34 10.60
N GLN A 242 12.02 5.26 11.13
CA GLN A 242 11.99 5.15 12.59
C GLN A 242 13.43 5.06 13.06
N GLN A 243 13.86 6.07 13.84
CA GLN A 243 15.11 5.97 14.59
C GLN A 243 15.01 4.72 15.42
N THR A 244 15.72 3.71 14.97
CA THR A 244 16.01 2.50 15.72
C THR A 244 16.46 2.94 17.10
N LEU A 245 15.59 2.81 18.10
CA LEU A 245 15.96 3.10 19.48
C LEU A 245 17.23 2.31 19.75
N SER A 246 18.31 3.05 20.00
CA SER A 246 19.56 2.54 20.51
C SER A 246 19.21 1.71 21.74
N ASN A 247 19.26 0.38 21.62
CA ASN A 247 19.19 -0.51 22.77
C ASN A 247 20.52 -0.40 23.51
N ASP A 248 20.69 0.70 24.24
CA ASP A 248 21.57 0.82 25.40
C ASP A 248 20.68 1.04 26.62
N ILE A 249 19.88 0.03 27.01
CA ILE A 249 19.46 -0.25 28.40
C ILE A 249 19.29 -1.76 28.56
#